data_AF-A0A1G5V5F1-F1
#
_entry.id   AF-A0A1G5V5F1-F1
#
_cell.length_a   1.000
_cell.length_b   1.000
_cell.length_c   1.000
_cell.angle_alpha   90.00
_cell.angle_beta   90.00
_cell.angle_gamma   90.00
#
_symmetry.space_group_name_H-M   'P 1'
#
loop_
_entity.id
_entity.type
_entity.pdbx_description
1 polymer ?
#
loop_
_entity_poly.entity_id
_entity_poly.type
_entity_poly.pdbx_seq_one_letter_code
_entity_poly.pdbx_strand_id
1 'polypeptide(L)'
;MSHQNIDNFFKLAAILFGQLFVDAFGLDYHIIRLYRNELNSFNSNSLFADIVFETREGVLLNFEFQDVKLTTKHLKRYMDYKVRLQCKSGKPVVTIIICIYHVKSEVFIYNETETSILKPIIHYLIDYNDQVKYLSVKNKVITNLKLPYTDVRFLVFSPFMVKSEFRLARVREVCSLIEKIKKNDLFDDENLFMPLILAIEQYVSDEGEKRRLMDVITMDVPVDAVYEKVMNSGVFEKGIEIGRKAGKEEGMEIGRETGIEIGRKAGKEEGMFDFAIKYKHEHGIDEAFRFHWIFT
;
A
#
# COMPACT_ATOMS: atom_id res chain seq x y z
N MET A 1 -10.14 -10.05 -18.77
CA MET A 1 -9.85 -8.62 -18.49
C MET A 1 -8.93 -8.61 -17.28
N SER A 2 -7.78 -7.95 -17.39
CA SER A 2 -6.76 -7.94 -16.34
C SER A 2 -7.36 -7.43 -15.04
N HIS A 3 -7.03 -8.09 -13.93
CA HIS A 3 -7.16 -7.48 -12.61
C HIS A 3 -6.30 -6.22 -12.62
N GLN A 4 -6.87 -5.08 -13.02
CA GLN A 4 -6.30 -3.78 -12.68
C GLN A 4 -6.15 -3.76 -11.16
N ASN A 5 -4.92 -3.48 -10.72
CA ASN A 5 -4.40 -3.68 -9.37
C ASN A 5 -5.28 -2.95 -8.32
N ILE A 6 -6.33 -3.62 -7.86
CA ILE A 6 -7.22 -3.12 -6.80
C ILE A 6 -6.41 -2.83 -5.52
N ASP A 7 -5.32 -3.56 -5.33
CA ASP A 7 -4.26 -3.30 -4.36
C ASP A 7 -3.70 -1.86 -4.47
N ASN A 8 -3.09 -1.49 -5.61
CA ASN A 8 -2.52 -0.15 -5.83
C ASN A 8 -3.54 0.96 -5.62
N PHE A 9 -4.79 0.67 -5.96
CA PHE A 9 -5.89 1.58 -5.78
C PHE A 9 -6.25 1.81 -4.30
N PHE A 10 -6.26 0.75 -3.49
CA PHE A 10 -6.48 0.89 -2.05
C PHE A 10 -5.32 1.59 -1.35
N LYS A 11 -4.09 1.42 -1.88
CA LYS A 11 -2.94 2.24 -1.46
C LYS A 11 -3.21 3.72 -1.74
N LEU A 12 -3.63 4.07 -2.95
CA LEU A 12 -3.97 5.45 -3.30
C LEU A 12 -5.09 6.00 -2.39
N ALA A 13 -6.13 5.21 -2.14
CA ALA A 13 -7.20 5.59 -1.22
C ALA A 13 -6.66 5.89 0.19
N ALA A 14 -5.83 5.03 0.75
CA ALA A 14 -5.24 5.25 2.06
C ALA A 14 -4.40 6.54 2.12
N ILE A 15 -3.65 6.86 1.06
CA ILE A 15 -2.89 8.12 0.96
C ILE A 15 -3.82 9.33 0.90
N LEU A 16 -4.84 9.30 0.03
CA LEU A 16 -5.74 10.43 -0.19
C LEU A 16 -6.62 10.72 1.02
N PHE A 17 -7.14 9.68 1.66
CA PHE A 17 -8.05 9.82 2.80
C PHE A 17 -7.33 9.95 4.14
N GLY A 18 -6.06 9.52 4.22
CA GLY A 18 -5.23 9.67 5.41
C GLY A 18 -5.95 9.20 6.69
N GLN A 19 -6.19 10.12 7.62
CA GLN A 19 -6.84 9.82 8.89
C GLN A 19 -8.24 9.21 8.70
N LEU A 20 -9.01 9.68 7.71
CA LEU A 20 -10.34 9.15 7.43
C LEU A 20 -10.30 7.67 7.04
N PHE A 21 -9.21 7.23 6.40
CA PHE A 21 -9.01 5.82 6.08
C PHE A 21 -8.78 5.01 7.35
N VAL A 22 -7.91 5.48 8.23
CA VAL A 22 -7.59 4.83 9.51
C VAL A 22 -8.84 4.71 10.39
N ASP A 23 -9.61 5.79 10.49
CA ASP A 23 -10.86 5.85 11.26
C ASP A 23 -11.91 4.87 10.71
N ALA A 24 -11.98 4.67 9.39
CA ALA A 24 -12.94 3.78 8.76
C ALA A 24 -12.75 2.31 9.18
N PHE A 25 -11.53 1.93 9.59
CA PHE A 25 -11.24 0.60 10.12
C PHE A 25 -11.35 0.51 11.65
N GLY A 26 -11.73 1.61 12.32
CA GLY A 26 -11.88 1.66 13.78
C GLY A 26 -10.55 1.60 14.52
N LEU A 27 -9.48 2.09 13.89
CA LEU A 27 -8.14 2.12 14.47
C LEU A 27 -7.95 3.42 15.26
N ASP A 28 -7.69 3.30 16.56
CA ASP A 28 -7.51 4.43 17.48
C ASP A 28 -6.05 4.96 17.43
N TYR A 29 -5.67 5.54 16.29
CA TYR A 29 -4.35 6.13 16.06
C TYR A 29 -4.44 7.44 15.28
N HIS A 30 -3.63 8.43 15.64
CA HIS A 30 -3.61 9.72 14.94
C HIS A 30 -2.40 9.81 14.01
N ILE A 31 -2.61 9.71 12.69
CA ILE A 31 -1.53 9.81 11.72
C ILE A 31 -1.02 11.26 11.64
N ILE A 32 0.29 11.40 11.53
CA ILE A 32 0.96 12.71 11.36
C ILE A 32 1.60 12.86 9.98
N ARG A 33 2.03 11.74 9.36
CA ARG A 33 2.59 11.72 8.01
C ARG A 33 2.72 10.31 7.45
N LEU A 34 2.92 10.23 6.14
CA LEU A 34 3.52 9.05 5.51
C LEU A 34 4.98 8.91 5.95
N TYR A 35 5.39 7.67 6.22
CA TYR A 35 6.74 7.29 6.62
C TYR A 35 7.42 6.53 5.48
N ARG A 36 8.75 6.70 5.36
CA ARG A 36 9.54 6.03 4.32
C ARG A 36 9.45 4.50 4.46
N ASN A 37 8.85 3.84 3.49
CA ASN A 37 8.53 2.40 3.46
C ASN A 37 9.61 1.53 2.79
N GLU A 38 10.68 2.14 2.26
CA GLU A 38 11.85 1.44 1.72
C GLU A 38 12.65 0.73 2.80
N LEU A 39 12.84 -0.57 2.61
CA LEU A 39 13.60 -1.44 3.50
C LEU A 39 14.83 -1.97 2.77
N ASN A 40 16.00 -1.66 3.32
CA ASN A 40 17.26 -2.18 2.81
C ASN A 40 17.25 -3.71 2.96
N SER A 41 17.55 -4.44 1.88
CA SER A 41 17.83 -5.87 1.94
C SER A 41 19.32 -6.13 1.80
N PHE A 42 19.78 -7.27 2.33
CA PHE A 42 21.18 -7.69 2.21
C PHE A 42 21.54 -8.18 0.79
N ASN A 43 20.54 -8.45 -0.07
CA ASN A 43 20.70 -9.08 -1.39
C ASN A 43 20.24 -8.16 -2.53
N SER A 44 20.66 -6.89 -2.51
CA SER A 44 20.51 -5.90 -3.61
C SER A 44 19.11 -5.62 -4.17
N ASN A 45 18.05 -6.25 -3.66
CA ASN A 45 16.66 -5.96 -3.99
C ASN A 45 15.99 -5.19 -2.86
N SER A 46 15.64 -3.93 -3.06
CA SER A 46 14.86 -3.15 -2.09
C SER A 46 13.48 -3.78 -1.85
N LEU A 47 13.10 -3.95 -0.59
CA LEU A 47 11.78 -4.41 -0.19
C LEU A 47 10.93 -3.19 0.15
N PHE A 48 9.67 -3.20 -0.26
CA PHE A 48 8.73 -2.10 0.00
C PHE A 48 7.53 -2.66 0.75
N ALA A 49 7.29 -2.15 1.95
CA ALA A 49 5.96 -2.25 2.54
C ALA A 49 4.99 -1.37 1.74
N ASP A 50 3.71 -1.73 1.69
CA ASP A 50 2.76 -1.00 0.85
C ASP A 50 2.62 0.46 1.31
N ILE A 51 2.16 0.68 2.54
CA ILE A 51 2.04 2.01 3.14
C ILE A 51 2.46 1.97 4.60
N VAL A 52 3.25 2.96 5.01
CA VAL A 52 3.59 3.16 6.42
C VAL A 52 3.16 4.55 6.84
N PHE A 53 2.31 4.65 7.86
CA PHE A 53 2.00 5.92 8.52
C PHE A 53 2.75 6.03 9.84
N GLU A 54 3.25 7.22 10.13
CA GLU A 54 3.73 7.56 11.47
C GLU A 54 2.60 8.23 12.24
N THR A 55 2.44 7.83 13.51
CA THR A 55 1.38 8.36 14.38
C THR A 55 1.94 9.29 15.46
N ARG A 56 1.07 10.12 16.04
CA ARG A 56 1.42 11.03 17.15
C ARG A 56 1.89 10.26 18.39
N GLU A 57 1.41 9.04 18.57
CA GLU A 57 1.76 8.13 19.66
C GLU A 57 3.15 7.50 19.48
N GLY A 58 3.87 7.82 18.40
CA GLY A 58 5.22 7.31 18.14
C GLY A 58 5.24 5.88 17.58
N VAL A 59 4.11 5.40 17.06
CA VAL A 59 3.96 4.08 16.45
C VAL A 59 3.99 4.21 14.92
N LEU A 60 4.50 3.19 14.23
CA LEU A 60 4.37 3.05 12.79
C LEU A 60 3.25 2.07 12.45
N LEU A 61 2.29 2.49 11.64
CA LEU A 61 1.23 1.64 11.09
C LEU A 61 1.66 1.14 9.72
N ASN A 62 2.02 -0.15 9.65
CA ASN A 62 2.37 -0.83 8.42
C ASN A 62 1.12 -1.46 7.79
N PHE A 63 0.53 -0.76 6.83
CA PHE A 63 -0.60 -1.25 6.05
C PHE A 63 -0.11 -2.14 4.91
N GLU A 64 -0.75 -3.30 4.76
CA GLU A 64 -0.56 -4.26 3.67
C GLU A 64 -1.91 -4.57 3.03
N PHE A 65 -1.99 -4.54 1.72
CA PHE A 65 -3.25 -4.71 1.00
C PHE A 65 -3.20 -6.00 0.20
N GLN A 66 -4.26 -6.81 0.29
CA GLN A 66 -4.30 -8.12 -0.36
C GLN A 66 -5.62 -8.35 -1.08
N ASP A 67 -5.52 -8.54 -2.39
CA ASP A 67 -6.63 -8.85 -3.29
C ASP A 67 -6.77 -10.35 -3.59
N VAL A 68 -5.90 -11.16 -2.99
CA VAL A 68 -5.93 -12.63 -3.01
C VAL A 68 -6.09 -13.21 -1.61
N LYS A 69 -6.39 -14.51 -1.53
CA LYS A 69 -6.47 -15.24 -0.26
C LYS A 69 -5.14 -15.11 0.51
N LEU A 70 -5.22 -14.69 1.77
CA LEU A 70 -4.05 -14.52 2.63
C LEU A 70 -3.38 -15.88 2.91
N THR A 71 -2.05 -15.93 2.80
CA THR A 71 -1.26 -17.16 2.99
C THR A 71 -0.18 -16.96 4.05
N THR A 72 0.42 -18.05 4.53
CA THR A 72 1.59 -18.00 5.42
C THR A 72 2.78 -17.30 4.77
N LYS A 73 2.96 -17.44 3.44
CA LYS A 73 4.00 -16.73 2.69
C LYS A 73 3.83 -15.21 2.77
N HIS A 74 2.59 -14.71 2.68
CA HIS A 74 2.31 -13.28 2.85
C HIS A 74 2.65 -12.82 4.27
N LEU A 75 2.18 -13.54 5.29
CA LEU A 75 2.47 -13.19 6.68
C LEU A 75 3.96 -13.22 7.02
N LYS A 76 4.72 -14.20 6.50
CA LYS A 76 6.17 -14.25 6.64
C LYS A 76 6.85 -13.02 6.06
N ARG A 77 6.41 -12.57 4.89
CA ARG A 77 6.90 -11.33 4.26
C ARG A 77 6.59 -10.09 5.09
N TYR A 78 5.37 -9.99 5.63
CA TYR A 78 4.99 -8.86 6.49
C TYR A 78 5.72 -8.86 7.83
N MET A 79 6.10 -10.03 8.34
CA MET A 79 6.95 -10.14 9.51
C MET A 79 8.34 -9.57 9.23
N ASP A 80 8.95 -9.91 8.09
CA ASP A 80 10.23 -9.33 7.67
C ASP A 80 10.12 -7.80 7.53
N TYR A 81 9.05 -7.30 6.93
CA TYR A 81 8.81 -5.85 6.78
C TYR A 81 8.71 -5.16 8.14
N LYS A 82 7.88 -5.72 9.04
CA LYS A 82 7.72 -5.22 10.40
C LYS A 82 9.07 -5.12 11.11
N VAL A 83 9.85 -6.20 11.14
CA VAL A 83 11.13 -6.24 11.87
C VAL A 83 12.12 -5.22 11.29
N ARG A 84 12.24 -5.12 9.97
CA ARG A 84 13.13 -4.14 9.33
C ARG A 84 12.70 -2.70 9.62
N LEU A 85 11.39 -2.40 9.58
CA LEU A 85 10.88 -1.08 9.96
C LEU A 85 11.21 -0.75 11.41
N GLN A 86 11.07 -1.70 12.33
CA GLN A 86 11.43 -1.52 13.74
C GLN A 86 12.93 -1.24 13.91
N CYS A 87 13.80 -2.03 13.27
CA CYS A 87 15.25 -1.83 13.32
C CYS A 87 15.68 -0.47 12.75
N LYS A 88 15.08 -0.05 11.63
CA LYS A 88 15.40 1.22 10.97
C LYS A 88 14.92 2.44 11.74
N SER A 89 13.72 2.36 12.32
CA SER A 89 13.06 3.52 12.94
C SER A 89 13.27 3.63 14.46
N GLY A 90 13.61 2.52 15.13
CA GLY A 90 13.57 2.41 16.59
C GLY A 90 12.16 2.49 17.19
N LYS A 91 11.10 2.47 16.37
CA LYS A 91 9.71 2.64 16.81
C LYS A 91 8.95 1.32 16.85
N PRO A 92 7.92 1.19 17.72
CA PRO A 92 6.95 0.11 17.61
C PRO A 92 6.27 0.11 16.23
N VAL A 93 6.07 -1.07 15.65
CA VAL A 93 5.36 -1.23 14.37
C VAL A 93 4.16 -2.14 14.56
N VAL A 94 2.99 -1.66 14.13
CA VAL A 94 1.73 -2.41 14.06
C VAL A 94 1.46 -2.76 12.61
N THR A 95 1.33 -4.06 12.33
CA THR A 95 1.00 -4.54 10.98
C THR A 95 -0.52 -4.66 10.85
N ILE A 96 -1.09 -3.97 9.86
CA ILE A 96 -2.51 -3.98 9.53
C ILE A 96 -2.65 -4.53 8.11
N ILE A 97 -3.51 -5.54 7.95
CA ILE A 97 -3.75 -6.17 6.65
C ILE A 97 -5.19 -5.87 6.23
N ILE A 98 -5.35 -5.24 5.07
CA ILE A 98 -6.65 -5.00 4.45
C ILE A 98 -6.87 -6.06 3.38
N CYS A 99 -7.72 -7.03 3.69
CA CYS A 99 -8.12 -8.09 2.78
C CYS A 99 -9.30 -7.61 1.92
N ILE A 100 -8.98 -7.25 0.69
CA ILE A 100 -9.92 -6.88 -0.38
C ILE A 100 -10.55 -8.13 -1.00
N TYR A 101 -9.85 -9.27 -0.90
CA TYR A 101 -10.40 -10.57 -1.26
C TYR A 101 -11.55 -10.95 -0.33
N HIS A 102 -12.64 -11.43 -0.92
CA HIS A 102 -13.92 -11.66 -0.23
C HIS A 102 -14.04 -13.07 0.39
N VAL A 103 -12.97 -13.86 0.35
CA VAL A 103 -12.89 -15.15 1.04
C VAL A 103 -11.94 -15.00 2.22
N LYS A 104 -12.45 -15.26 3.43
CA LYS A 104 -11.63 -15.24 4.62
C LYS A 104 -10.56 -16.32 4.56
N SER A 105 -9.37 -15.99 5.05
CA SER A 105 -8.33 -16.97 5.26
C SER A 105 -8.44 -17.60 6.64
N GLU A 106 -8.08 -18.87 6.71
CA GLU A 106 -7.88 -19.62 7.94
C GLU A 106 -6.55 -19.26 8.62
N VAL A 107 -5.69 -18.49 7.94
CA VAL A 107 -4.40 -18.03 8.45
C VAL A 107 -4.53 -16.59 8.91
N PHE A 108 -4.40 -16.38 10.22
CA PHE A 108 -4.49 -15.07 10.87
C PHE A 108 -3.26 -14.74 11.73
N ILE A 109 -2.40 -15.73 11.98
CA ILE A 109 -1.15 -15.61 12.74
C ILE A 109 -0.08 -16.36 11.95
N TYR A 110 1.13 -15.81 11.94
CA TYR A 110 2.31 -16.56 11.53
C TYR A 110 3.12 -16.91 12.78
N ASN A 111 3.39 -18.20 12.94
CA ASN A 111 4.12 -18.77 14.07
C ASN A 111 5.13 -19.78 13.51
N GLU A 112 6.39 -19.37 13.40
CA GLU A 112 7.49 -20.28 13.03
C GLU A 112 8.02 -21.00 14.29
N THR A 113 8.07 -20.29 15.41
CA THR A 113 8.49 -20.75 16.74
C THR A 113 7.75 -19.98 17.82
N GLU A 114 7.76 -20.47 19.07
CA GLU A 114 7.11 -19.81 20.23
C GLU A 114 7.50 -18.33 20.41
N THR A 115 8.66 -17.92 19.92
CA THR A 115 9.18 -16.54 20.02
C THR A 115 9.14 -15.78 18.70
N SER A 116 8.90 -16.46 17.57
CA SER A 116 8.84 -15.88 16.23
C SER A 116 7.38 -15.83 15.74
N ILE A 117 6.64 -14.87 16.30
CA ILE A 117 5.20 -14.74 16.07
C ILE A 117 4.86 -13.36 15.49
N LEU A 118 4.14 -13.36 14.36
CA LEU A 118 3.44 -12.18 13.85
C LEU A 118 1.93 -12.32 14.09
N LYS A 119 1.37 -11.36 14.84
CA LYS A 119 -0.07 -11.18 15.05
C LYS A 119 -0.49 -9.83 14.43
N PRO A 120 -0.88 -9.80 13.15
CA PRO A 120 -1.37 -8.56 12.52
C PRO A 120 -2.82 -8.28 12.92
N ILE A 121 -3.24 -7.03 12.77
CA ILE A 121 -4.66 -6.66 12.75
C ILE A 121 -5.15 -6.94 11.33
N ILE A 122 -6.22 -7.72 11.17
CA ILE A 122 -6.73 -8.12 9.84
C ILE A 122 -8.16 -7.60 9.68
N HIS A 123 -8.38 -6.83 8.63
CA HIS A 123 -9.69 -6.34 8.23
C HIS A 123 -10.09 -6.97 6.90
N TYR A 124 -11.17 -7.76 6.90
CA TYR A 124 -11.79 -8.23 5.67
C TYR A 124 -12.89 -7.26 5.28
N LEU A 125 -12.86 -6.69 4.06
CA LEU A 125 -13.88 -5.72 3.64
C LEU A 125 -15.30 -6.31 3.66
N ILE A 126 -15.43 -7.62 3.44
CA ILE A 126 -16.71 -8.33 3.53
C ILE A 126 -17.36 -8.26 4.91
N ASP A 127 -16.58 -8.08 5.98
CA ASP A 127 -17.09 -7.97 7.35
C ASP A 127 -17.76 -6.61 7.62
N TYR A 128 -17.50 -5.63 6.77
CA TYR A 128 -18.12 -4.32 6.82
C TYR A 128 -19.43 -4.25 6.03
N ASN A 129 -19.86 -5.37 5.40
CA ASN A 129 -21.13 -5.45 4.68
C ASN A 129 -22.33 -5.55 5.64
N ASP A 130 -22.66 -4.42 6.27
CA ASP A 130 -23.83 -4.31 7.13
C ASP A 130 -25.09 -4.03 6.30
N GLN A 131 -25.83 -5.10 5.99
CA GLN A 131 -27.05 -5.01 5.19
C GLN A 131 -28.17 -4.25 5.93
N VAL A 132 -28.24 -4.33 7.25
CA VAL A 132 -29.26 -3.62 8.05
C VAL A 132 -29.01 -2.12 7.97
N LYS A 133 -27.76 -1.71 8.19
CA LYS A 133 -27.36 -0.31 8.03
C LYS A 133 -27.56 0.17 6.59
N TYR A 134 -27.21 -0.64 5.59
CA TYR A 134 -27.41 -0.28 4.19
C TYR A 134 -28.89 0.00 3.87
N LEU A 135 -29.79 -0.88 4.29
CA LEU A 135 -31.22 -0.67 4.10
C LEU A 135 -31.74 0.54 4.87
N SER A 136 -31.23 0.78 6.08
CA SER A 136 -31.55 1.97 6.87
C SER A 136 -31.15 3.26 6.15
N VAL A 137 -29.89 3.36 5.70
CA VAL A 137 -29.37 4.51 4.94
C VAL A 137 -30.16 4.72 3.65
N LYS A 138 -30.42 3.64 2.90
CA LYS A 138 -31.23 3.67 1.68
C LYS A 138 -32.63 4.22 1.96
N ASN A 139 -33.29 3.78 3.03
CA ASN A 139 -34.61 4.28 3.40
C ASN A 139 -34.57 5.78 3.74
N LYS A 140 -33.53 6.25 4.47
CA LYS A 140 -33.34 7.68 4.76
C LYS A 140 -33.22 8.50 3.47
N VAL A 141 -32.45 8.04 2.49
CA VAL A 141 -32.33 8.69 1.18
C VAL A 141 -33.67 8.76 0.46
N ILE A 142 -34.41 7.64 0.40
CA ILE A 142 -35.69 7.57 -0.33
C ILE A 142 -36.77 8.45 0.33
N THR A 143 -36.73 8.58 1.65
CA THR A 143 -37.68 9.39 2.44
C THR A 143 -37.23 10.84 2.66
N ASN A 144 -36.14 11.27 2.00
CA ASN A 144 -35.53 12.60 2.14
C ASN A 144 -35.23 13.00 3.60
N LEU A 145 -34.88 12.03 4.45
CA LEU A 145 -34.40 12.32 5.80
C LEU A 145 -32.96 12.83 5.76
N LYS A 146 -32.61 13.71 6.68
CA LYS A 146 -31.24 14.22 6.83
C LYS A 146 -30.28 13.05 7.08
N LEU A 147 -29.21 12.99 6.28
CA LEU A 147 -28.16 11.99 6.42
C LEU A 147 -26.99 12.58 7.23
N PRO A 148 -26.44 11.85 8.21
CA PRO A 148 -25.14 12.18 8.76
C PRO A 148 -24.01 11.81 7.78
N TYR A 149 -22.86 12.49 7.87
CA TYR A 149 -21.68 12.18 7.05
C TYR A 149 -21.27 10.71 7.14
N THR A 150 -21.42 10.07 8.30
CA THR A 150 -21.11 8.66 8.52
C THR A 150 -21.96 7.71 7.66
N ASP A 151 -23.21 8.10 7.36
CA ASP A 151 -24.10 7.29 6.52
C ASP A 151 -23.69 7.38 5.05
N VAL A 152 -23.33 8.58 4.58
CA VAL A 152 -22.83 8.76 3.21
C VAL A 152 -21.50 8.06 3.01
N ARG A 153 -20.56 8.19 3.97
CA ARG A 153 -19.29 7.43 3.97
C ARG A 153 -19.53 5.93 3.85
N PHE A 154 -20.42 5.40 4.68
CA PHE A 154 -20.79 3.98 4.59
C PHE A 154 -21.32 3.61 3.21
N LEU A 155 -22.18 4.45 2.63
CA LEU A 155 -22.79 4.20 1.33
C LEU A 155 -21.77 4.15 0.19
N VAL A 156 -20.86 5.14 0.10
CA VAL A 156 -19.84 5.23 -0.97
C VAL A 156 -18.79 4.12 -0.89
N PHE A 157 -18.52 3.57 0.30
CA PHE A 157 -17.60 2.45 0.49
C PHE A 157 -18.27 1.08 0.31
N SER A 158 -19.60 1.01 0.37
CA SER A 158 -20.34 -0.25 0.30
C SER A 158 -20.10 -1.10 -0.96
N PRO A 159 -19.74 -0.55 -2.16
CA PRO A 159 -19.35 -1.38 -3.29
C PRO A 159 -18.15 -2.31 -3.03
N PHE A 160 -17.23 -1.93 -2.16
CA PHE A 160 -16.06 -2.75 -1.81
C PHE A 160 -16.37 -3.83 -0.78
N MET A 161 -17.48 -3.67 -0.04
CA MET A 161 -17.86 -4.53 1.06
C MET A 161 -18.66 -5.74 0.59
N VAL A 162 -19.26 -5.71 -0.60
CA VAL A 162 -20.05 -6.85 -1.13
C VAL A 162 -19.19 -7.89 -1.84
N LYS A 163 -19.72 -9.12 -1.96
CA LYS A 163 -19.10 -10.17 -2.79
C LYS A 163 -18.96 -9.73 -4.24
N SER A 164 -17.95 -10.26 -4.93
CA SER A 164 -17.53 -9.84 -6.28
C SER A 164 -18.68 -9.73 -7.28
N GLU A 165 -19.58 -10.69 -7.29
CA GLU A 165 -20.71 -10.82 -8.21
C GLU A 165 -21.76 -9.71 -8.03
N PHE A 166 -21.79 -9.03 -6.88
CA PHE A 166 -22.75 -7.96 -6.58
C PHE A 166 -22.16 -6.55 -6.70
N ARG A 167 -20.84 -6.42 -6.92
CA ARG A 167 -20.13 -5.12 -6.87
C ARG A 167 -20.67 -4.12 -7.89
N LEU A 168 -20.81 -4.54 -9.15
CA LEU A 168 -21.33 -3.68 -10.21
C LEU A 168 -22.78 -3.25 -9.94
N ALA A 169 -23.62 -4.17 -9.47
CA ALA A 169 -25.00 -3.84 -9.08
C ALA A 169 -25.02 -2.83 -7.91
N ARG A 170 -24.13 -3.00 -6.93
CA ARG A 170 -23.99 -2.08 -5.79
C ARG A 170 -23.51 -0.70 -6.22
N VAL A 171 -22.54 -0.60 -7.13
CA VAL A 171 -22.09 0.67 -7.71
C VAL A 171 -23.27 1.42 -8.33
N ARG A 172 -24.02 0.76 -9.22
CA ARG A 172 -25.19 1.36 -9.90
C ARG A 172 -26.25 1.86 -8.91
N GLU A 173 -26.58 1.04 -7.92
CA GLU A 173 -27.55 1.40 -6.90
C GLU A 173 -27.08 2.60 -6.08
N VAL A 174 -25.81 2.60 -5.63
CA VAL A 174 -25.24 3.71 -4.86
C VAL A 174 -25.21 4.99 -5.69
N CYS A 175 -24.82 4.96 -6.96
CA CYS A 175 -24.87 6.15 -7.83
C CYS A 175 -26.30 6.71 -7.90
N SER A 176 -27.32 5.87 -8.08
CA SER A 176 -28.72 6.33 -8.08
C SER A 176 -29.14 6.98 -6.76
N LEU A 177 -28.63 6.50 -5.63
CA LEU A 177 -28.88 7.11 -4.32
C LEU A 177 -28.13 8.44 -4.17
N ILE A 178 -26.87 8.53 -4.63
CA ILE A 178 -26.10 9.79 -4.63
C ILE A 178 -26.79 10.85 -5.48
N GLU A 179 -27.29 10.50 -6.66
CA GLU A 179 -28.03 11.43 -7.52
C GLU A 179 -29.21 12.08 -6.79
N LYS A 180 -29.95 11.30 -5.98
CA LYS A 180 -31.05 11.81 -5.14
C LYS A 180 -30.55 12.69 -3.99
N ILE A 181 -29.45 12.30 -3.35
CA ILE A 181 -28.85 13.09 -2.27
C ILE A 181 -28.42 14.48 -2.78
N LYS A 182 -27.73 14.53 -3.92
CA LYS A 182 -27.23 15.77 -4.53
C LYS A 182 -28.35 16.70 -4.98
N LYS A 183 -29.44 16.17 -5.57
CA LYS A 183 -30.62 16.97 -5.95
C LYS A 183 -31.29 17.70 -4.77
N ASN A 184 -31.02 17.26 -3.53
CA ASN A 184 -31.57 17.86 -2.32
C ASN A 184 -30.54 18.75 -1.58
N ASP A 185 -29.41 19.12 -2.21
CA ASP A 185 -28.34 19.98 -1.67
C ASP A 185 -27.80 19.55 -0.29
N LEU A 186 -27.65 18.25 -0.07
CA LEU A 186 -27.34 17.73 1.26
C LEU A 186 -25.84 17.69 1.62
N PHE A 187 -24.90 17.82 0.66
CA PHE A 187 -23.45 17.70 0.91
C PHE A 187 -22.55 18.43 -0.10
N ASP A 188 -21.64 19.28 0.39
CA ASP A 188 -20.70 20.08 -0.41
C ASP A 188 -19.26 19.49 -0.50
N ASP A 189 -19.00 18.34 0.14
CA ASP A 189 -17.65 17.76 0.18
C ASP A 189 -17.45 16.74 -0.95
N GLU A 190 -16.86 17.18 -2.07
CA GLU A 190 -16.55 16.34 -3.23
C GLU A 190 -15.67 15.12 -2.88
N ASN A 191 -14.80 15.23 -1.86
CA ASN A 191 -13.92 14.13 -1.46
C ASN A 191 -14.71 12.95 -0.85
N LEU A 192 -15.91 13.21 -0.36
CA LEU A 192 -16.79 12.20 0.21
C LEU A 192 -17.20 11.14 -0.82
N PHE A 193 -17.26 11.48 -2.11
CA PHE A 193 -17.66 10.55 -3.16
C PHE A 193 -16.49 9.84 -3.84
N MET A 194 -15.25 10.20 -3.50
CA MET A 194 -14.06 9.61 -4.07
C MET A 194 -14.05 8.07 -3.98
N PRO A 195 -14.46 7.39 -2.88
CA PRO A 195 -14.56 5.92 -2.86
C PRO A 195 -15.51 5.35 -3.92
N LEU A 196 -16.58 6.07 -4.26
CA LEU A 196 -17.52 5.65 -5.29
C LEU A 196 -16.97 5.86 -6.70
N ILE A 197 -16.28 6.98 -6.96
CA ILE A 197 -15.52 7.22 -8.21
C ILE A 197 -14.55 6.06 -8.44
N LEU A 198 -13.79 5.78 -7.40
CA LEU A 198 -12.88 4.66 -7.31
C LEU A 198 -13.60 3.33 -7.65
N ALA A 199 -14.75 3.04 -7.04
CA ALA A 199 -15.51 1.81 -7.33
C ALA A 199 -16.01 1.73 -8.77
N ILE A 200 -16.39 2.87 -9.37
CA ILE A 200 -16.79 2.96 -10.78
C ILE A 200 -15.62 2.58 -11.69
N GLU A 201 -14.44 3.18 -11.50
CA GLU A 201 -13.25 2.85 -12.29
C GLU A 201 -12.90 1.37 -12.23
N GLN A 202 -13.00 0.77 -11.05
CA GLN A 202 -12.58 -0.61 -10.83
C GLN A 202 -13.60 -1.64 -11.33
N TYR A 203 -14.91 -1.38 -11.21
CA TYR A 203 -15.95 -2.39 -11.40
C TYR A 203 -16.79 -2.19 -12.67
N VAL A 204 -16.69 -1.04 -13.33
CA VAL A 204 -17.44 -0.72 -14.55
C VAL A 204 -16.52 -0.82 -15.75
N SER A 205 -16.72 -1.85 -16.57
CA SER A 205 -15.90 -2.09 -17.76
C SER A 205 -16.36 -1.33 -19.00
N ASP A 206 -17.64 -0.93 -19.07
CA ASP A 206 -18.18 -0.16 -20.19
C ASP A 206 -17.87 1.33 -20.01
N GLU A 207 -17.05 1.90 -20.90
CA GLU A 207 -16.61 3.31 -20.85
C GLU A 207 -17.76 4.31 -21.06
N GLY A 208 -18.84 3.91 -21.73
CA GLY A 208 -20.04 4.73 -21.86
C GLY A 208 -20.81 4.82 -20.53
N GLU A 209 -20.99 3.69 -19.87
CA GLU A 209 -21.60 3.59 -18.55
C GLU A 209 -20.77 4.28 -17.47
N LYS A 210 -19.45 4.06 -17.49
CA LYS A 210 -18.51 4.71 -16.57
C LYS A 210 -18.70 6.22 -16.58
N ARG A 211 -18.68 6.86 -17.77
CA ARG A 211 -18.93 8.30 -17.92
C ARG A 211 -20.28 8.72 -17.34
N ARG A 212 -21.37 8.01 -17.69
CA ARG A 212 -22.71 8.31 -17.14
C ARG A 212 -22.76 8.23 -15.61
N LEU A 213 -22.09 7.25 -15.00
CA LEU A 213 -22.06 7.10 -13.55
C LEU A 213 -21.15 8.13 -12.87
N MET A 214 -20.05 8.54 -13.52
CA MET A 214 -19.19 9.63 -13.04
C MET A 214 -19.91 10.97 -13.07
N ASP A 215 -20.69 11.25 -14.12
CA ASP A 215 -21.42 12.51 -14.27
C ASP A 215 -22.37 12.77 -13.08
N VAL A 216 -22.99 11.72 -12.53
CA VAL A 216 -23.82 11.79 -11.31
C VAL A 216 -23.03 12.35 -10.12
N ILE A 217 -21.74 12.01 -10.04
CA ILE A 217 -20.86 12.42 -8.93
C ILE A 217 -20.26 13.79 -9.21
N THR A 218 -19.81 14.06 -10.43
CA THR A 218 -18.98 15.23 -10.75
C THR A 218 -19.78 16.48 -11.09
N MET A 219 -20.99 16.35 -11.67
CA MET A 219 -21.99 17.33 -12.13
C MET A 219 -21.57 18.73 -12.67
N ASP A 220 -20.44 19.32 -12.33
CA ASP A 220 -19.93 20.62 -12.81
C ASP A 220 -18.41 20.63 -13.10
N VAL A 221 -17.71 19.52 -12.84
CA VAL A 221 -16.27 19.39 -13.10
C VAL A 221 -16.05 18.25 -14.11
N PRO A 222 -15.41 18.52 -15.27
CA PRO A 222 -15.04 17.45 -16.21
C PRO A 222 -14.28 16.33 -15.49
N VAL A 223 -14.54 15.07 -15.82
CA VAL A 223 -13.81 13.92 -15.26
C VAL A 223 -12.29 14.10 -15.45
N ASP A 224 -11.90 14.65 -16.60
CA ASP A 224 -10.51 15.02 -16.91
C ASP A 224 -9.98 16.12 -15.98
N ALA A 225 -10.82 17.04 -15.50
CA ALA A 225 -10.46 18.09 -14.56
C ALA A 225 -10.40 17.58 -13.11
N VAL A 226 -11.15 16.55 -12.71
CA VAL A 226 -10.96 15.87 -11.41
C VAL A 226 -9.67 15.06 -11.43
N TYR A 227 -9.42 14.34 -12.51
CA TYR A 227 -8.14 13.66 -12.75
C TYR A 227 -6.98 14.68 -12.79
N GLU A 228 -7.10 15.78 -13.52
CA GLU A 228 -6.11 16.87 -13.53
C GLU A 228 -6.00 17.54 -12.16
N LYS A 229 -7.07 17.78 -11.40
CA LYS A 229 -6.98 18.41 -10.08
C LYS A 229 -6.27 17.49 -9.08
N VAL A 230 -6.48 16.18 -9.18
CA VAL A 230 -5.74 15.16 -8.43
C VAL A 230 -4.27 15.13 -8.87
N MET A 231 -3.97 15.16 -10.17
CA MET A 231 -2.61 15.12 -10.73
C MET A 231 -1.83 16.45 -10.57
N ASN A 232 -2.45 17.59 -10.84
CA ASN A 232 -1.96 18.99 -10.80
C ASN A 232 -2.07 19.63 -9.40
N SER A 233 -2.63 18.95 -8.39
CA SER A 233 -2.54 19.38 -6.97
C SER A 233 -1.10 19.43 -6.45
N GLY A 234 -0.12 19.05 -7.28
CA GLY A 234 1.27 18.89 -6.91
C GLY A 234 1.53 17.67 -6.02
N VAL A 235 0.50 16.85 -5.72
CA VAL A 235 0.65 15.64 -4.90
C VAL A 235 1.39 14.55 -5.69
N PHE A 236 1.04 14.38 -6.97
CA PHE A 236 1.75 13.48 -7.88
C PHE A 236 3.10 14.07 -8.30
N GLU A 237 3.20 15.36 -8.57
CA GLU A 237 4.46 15.99 -8.98
C GLU A 237 5.47 16.06 -7.83
N LYS A 238 5.07 16.35 -6.58
CA LYS A 238 5.98 16.20 -5.43
C LYS A 238 6.35 14.74 -5.19
N GLY A 239 5.42 13.80 -5.33
CA GLY A 239 5.72 12.36 -5.20
C GLY A 239 6.69 11.85 -6.27
N ILE A 240 6.48 12.25 -7.53
CA ILE A 240 7.32 11.91 -8.68
C ILE A 240 8.63 12.69 -8.65
N GLU A 241 8.65 13.95 -8.23
CA GLU A 241 9.86 14.78 -8.11
C GLU A 241 10.75 14.29 -6.97
N ILE A 242 10.18 13.94 -5.81
CA ILE A 242 10.89 13.24 -4.73
C ILE A 242 11.43 11.91 -5.25
N GLY A 243 10.62 11.10 -5.94
CA GLY A 243 11.05 9.82 -6.51
C GLY A 243 12.14 9.96 -7.60
N ARG A 244 12.07 10.99 -8.44
CA ARG A 244 13.02 11.24 -9.54
C ARG A 244 14.31 11.87 -9.06
N LYS A 245 14.25 12.78 -8.07
CA LYS A 245 15.43 13.40 -7.46
C LYS A 245 16.19 12.38 -6.62
N ALA A 246 15.48 11.55 -5.86
CA ALA A 246 16.02 10.36 -5.20
C ALA A 246 16.66 9.41 -6.22
N GLY A 247 15.95 9.01 -7.28
CA GLY A 247 16.49 8.09 -8.28
C GLY A 247 17.71 8.62 -9.07
N LYS A 248 17.84 9.95 -9.25
CA LYS A 248 18.98 10.57 -9.94
C LYS A 248 20.21 10.74 -9.04
N GLU A 249 20.02 11.12 -7.77
CA GLU A 249 21.09 11.17 -6.77
C GLU A 249 21.57 9.74 -6.46
N GLU A 250 20.65 8.79 -6.33
CA GLU A 250 20.89 7.36 -6.11
C GLU A 250 21.63 6.70 -7.29
N GLY A 251 21.29 7.02 -8.55
CA GLY A 251 22.03 6.55 -9.72
C GLY A 251 23.49 7.03 -9.76
N MET A 252 23.78 8.24 -9.26
CA MET A 252 25.14 8.78 -9.14
C MET A 252 25.90 8.16 -7.96
N GLU A 253 25.24 7.96 -6.82
CA GLU A 253 25.85 7.42 -5.61
C GLU A 253 26.12 5.92 -5.73
N ILE A 254 25.17 5.14 -6.27
CA ILE A 254 25.38 3.73 -6.62
C ILE A 254 26.52 3.58 -7.63
N GLY A 255 26.57 4.42 -8.67
CA GLY A 255 27.66 4.39 -9.65
C GLY A 255 29.03 4.64 -9.01
N ARG A 256 29.10 5.55 -8.04
CA ARG A 256 30.33 5.91 -7.32
C ARG A 256 30.76 4.83 -6.33
N GLU A 257 29.85 4.29 -5.52
CA GLU A 257 30.14 3.24 -4.54
C GLU A 257 30.49 1.92 -5.22
N THR A 258 29.74 1.53 -6.26
CA THR A 258 30.03 0.33 -7.04
C THR A 258 31.40 0.44 -7.73
N GLY A 259 31.73 1.62 -8.28
CA GLY A 259 33.06 1.87 -8.84
C GLY A 259 34.20 1.75 -7.83
N ILE A 260 34.01 2.28 -6.61
CA ILE A 260 35.00 2.20 -5.53
C ILE A 260 35.16 0.76 -5.03
N GLU A 261 34.07 0.01 -4.84
CA GLU A 261 34.12 -1.37 -4.37
C GLU A 261 34.75 -2.31 -5.40
N ILE A 262 34.38 -2.18 -6.69
CA ILE A 262 34.99 -2.95 -7.77
C ILE A 262 36.50 -2.66 -7.84
N GLY A 263 36.90 -1.39 -7.77
CA GLY A 263 38.31 -1.01 -7.73
C GLY A 263 39.05 -1.60 -6.52
N ARG A 264 38.42 -1.63 -5.35
CA ARG A 264 39.03 -2.16 -4.12
C ARG A 264 39.15 -3.68 -4.12
N LYS A 265 38.16 -4.41 -4.65
CA LYS A 265 38.20 -5.86 -4.80
C LYS A 265 39.23 -6.28 -5.85
N ALA A 266 39.22 -5.66 -7.03
CA ALA A 266 40.19 -5.92 -8.08
C ALA A 266 41.62 -5.71 -7.58
N GLY A 267 41.91 -4.58 -6.91
CA GLY A 267 43.24 -4.31 -6.35
C GLY A 267 43.64 -5.26 -5.21
N LYS A 268 42.70 -5.75 -4.41
CA LYS A 268 42.99 -6.72 -3.34
C LYS A 268 43.25 -8.12 -3.91
N GLU A 269 42.49 -8.55 -4.92
CA GLU A 269 42.69 -9.83 -5.61
C GLU A 269 44.01 -9.85 -6.38
N GLU A 270 44.32 -8.79 -7.11
CA GLU A 270 45.59 -8.65 -7.84
C GLU A 270 46.79 -8.69 -6.86
N GLY A 271 46.72 -7.92 -5.77
CA GLY A 271 47.77 -7.94 -4.74
C GLY A 271 47.91 -9.28 -4.01
N MET A 272 46.81 -10.02 -3.79
CA MET A 272 46.84 -11.37 -3.22
C MET A 272 47.42 -12.39 -4.20
N PHE A 273 47.13 -12.24 -5.49
CA PHE A 273 47.65 -13.12 -6.54
C PHE A 273 49.17 -12.94 -6.69
N ASP A 274 49.65 -11.70 -6.76
CA ASP A 274 51.08 -11.38 -6.82
C ASP A 274 51.84 -11.89 -5.59
N PHE A 275 51.25 -11.72 -4.40
CA PHE A 275 51.81 -12.26 -3.17
C PHE A 275 51.90 -13.79 -3.19
N ALA A 276 50.85 -14.48 -3.64
CA ALA A 276 50.81 -15.93 -3.72
C ALA A 276 51.86 -16.50 -4.70
N ILE A 277 52.08 -15.84 -5.85
CA ILE A 277 53.13 -16.20 -6.80
C ILE A 277 54.52 -16.05 -6.17
N LYS A 278 54.78 -14.91 -5.51
CA LYS A 278 56.06 -14.67 -4.83
C LYS A 278 56.31 -15.68 -3.71
N TYR A 279 55.31 -15.92 -2.87
CA TYR A 279 55.41 -16.85 -1.73
C TYR A 279 55.68 -18.28 -2.18
N LYS A 280 55.01 -18.74 -3.26
CA LYS A 280 55.26 -20.05 -3.88
C LYS A 280 56.70 -20.18 -4.38
N HIS A 281 57.26 -19.13 -4.99
CA HIS A 281 58.64 -19.15 -5.47
C HIS A 281 59.66 -19.29 -4.33
N GLU A 282 59.37 -18.69 -3.18
CA GLU A 282 60.27 -18.68 -2.02
C GLU A 282 60.15 -19.93 -1.14
N HIS A 283 58.93 -20.50 -0.99
CA HIS A 283 58.64 -21.52 0.04
C HIS A 283 58.10 -22.85 -0.54
N GLY A 284 57.90 -22.94 -1.85
CA GLY A 284 57.36 -24.14 -2.50
C GLY A 284 55.83 -24.25 -2.44
N ILE A 285 55.27 -25.14 -3.26
CA ILE A 285 53.83 -25.17 -3.56
C ILE A 285 52.98 -25.70 -2.39
N ASP A 286 53.53 -26.59 -1.56
CA ASP A 286 52.79 -27.27 -0.49
C ASP A 286 52.51 -26.36 0.71
N GLU A 287 53.36 -25.37 0.99
CA GLU A 287 53.11 -24.38 2.05
C GLU A 287 52.15 -23.26 1.62
N ALA A 288 52.12 -22.92 0.33
CA ALA A 288 51.21 -21.89 -0.20
C ALA A 288 49.72 -22.29 -0.05
N PHE A 289 49.40 -23.58 -0.17
CA PHE A 289 48.03 -24.09 -0.01
C PHE A 289 47.52 -24.07 1.43
N ARG A 290 48.40 -24.11 2.45
CA ARG A 290 47.99 -24.03 3.86
C ARG A 290 47.49 -22.64 4.26
N PHE A 291 47.97 -21.58 3.60
CA PHE A 291 47.57 -20.20 3.89
C PHE A 291 46.17 -19.83 3.36
N HIS A 292 45.68 -20.53 2.32
CA HIS A 292 44.37 -20.23 1.72
C HIS A 292 43.19 -20.46 2.67
N TRP A 293 43.33 -21.34 3.67
CA TRP A 293 42.29 -21.68 4.65
C TRP A 293 42.26 -20.79 5.91
N ILE A 294 43.23 -19.88 6.08
CA ILE A 294 43.31 -19.02 7.27
C ILE A 294 42.50 -17.72 7.08
N PHE A 295 42.14 -17.36 5.84
CA PHE A 295 41.52 -16.07 5.50
C PHE A 295 40.18 -16.14 4.75
N THR A 296 39.54 -17.31 4.69
CA THR A 296 38.11 -17.49 4.36
C THR A 296 37.29 -17.65 5.63
#